data_AF-A0A973VWN9-F1
#
_entry.id   AF-A0A973VWN9-F1
#
_cell.length_a   1.000
_cell.length_b   1.000
_cell.length_c   1.000
_cell.angle_alpha   90.00
_cell.angle_beta   90.00
_cell.angle_gamma   90.00
#
_symmetry.space_group_name_H-M   'P 1'
#
loop_
_entity.id
_entity.type
_entity.pdbx_description
1 polymer ?
#
loop_
_entity_poly.entity_id
_entity_poly.type
_entity_poly.pdbx_seq_one_letter_code
_entity_poly.pdbx_strand_id
1 'polypeptide(L)'
;MKSVGHTMLRALVLIALTVFVTTRSIAQGTNANPFYVDQGLDWTAAARADFYSRDQGSRLIALSRMQALKQRNGQPFLADGLSRLSTESCNSGQPSHRLSRSGPQDCQVVGMTCSACHTLQIEVNGKVYRVDGGPGFVDFYALLRDLDKAVGEVIASDSSFAPFAAAVLRSAVPDAIDVADLRLQVGGWYLRFHTLMHGARAARERLGVCRLDAVGMIFNRVSGLDIGPPPDFMIPENIKTADAPVRYPFLWNAPRQDKTQWPGFAKNGSGIVGLARNVGQVLGG
;
A
#
# COMPACT_ATOMS: atom_id res chain seq x y z
N MET A 1 -43.38 -72.25 -41.58
CA MET A 1 -44.01 -72.86 -40.38
C MET A 1 -43.24 -72.41 -39.14
N LYS A 2 -43.91 -71.64 -38.26
CA LYS A 2 -43.57 -71.27 -36.85
C LYS A 2 -42.22 -70.53 -36.64
N SER A 3 -42.06 -69.46 -35.87
CA SER A 3 -42.88 -68.78 -34.84
C SER A 3 -42.28 -67.40 -34.54
N VAL A 4 -43.16 -66.41 -34.29
CA VAL A 4 -43.15 -65.31 -33.28
C VAL A 4 -41.91 -65.28 -32.34
N GLY A 5 -41.28 -64.17 -31.94
CA GLY A 5 -41.53 -62.73 -31.99
C GLY A 5 -40.58 -61.99 -31.02
N HIS A 6 -40.78 -60.68 -30.86
CA HIS A 6 -40.17 -59.72 -29.91
C HIS A 6 -38.88 -59.01 -30.34
N THR A 7 -38.93 -57.76 -30.82
CA THR A 7 -38.97 -56.44 -30.12
C THR A 7 -37.58 -55.96 -29.68
N MET A 8 -37.30 -54.68 -29.98
CA MET A 8 -36.20 -53.80 -29.50
C MET A 8 -34.87 -53.94 -30.25
N LEU A 9 -34.13 -52.89 -30.61
CA LEU A 9 -34.22 -51.44 -30.39
C LEU A 9 -33.36 -50.79 -31.49
N ARG A 10 -33.85 -49.72 -32.12
CA ARG A 10 -33.08 -48.94 -33.12
C ARG A 10 -31.96 -48.17 -32.40
N ALA A 11 -30.71 -48.43 -32.75
CA ALA A 11 -29.57 -47.60 -32.37
C ALA A 11 -29.07 -46.82 -33.60
N LEU A 12 -29.45 -45.54 -33.68
CA LEU A 12 -28.85 -44.55 -34.57
C LEU A 12 -28.21 -43.50 -33.66
N VAL A 13 -26.89 -43.57 -33.55
CA VAL A 13 -26.06 -42.64 -32.79
C VAL A 13 -25.87 -41.38 -33.63
N LEU A 14 -26.52 -40.29 -33.25
CA LEU A 14 -26.21 -38.93 -33.73
C LEU A 14 -25.38 -38.24 -32.65
N ILE A 15 -24.09 -38.04 -32.96
CA ILE A 15 -23.15 -37.28 -32.14
C ILE A 15 -23.48 -35.80 -32.32
N ALA A 16 -24.18 -35.21 -31.36
CA ALA A 16 -24.34 -33.76 -31.25
C ALA A 16 -23.18 -33.19 -30.43
N LEU A 17 -22.23 -32.55 -31.11
CA LEU A 17 -21.09 -31.87 -30.51
C LEU A 17 -21.55 -30.48 -30.00
N THR A 18 -22.04 -30.40 -28.77
CA THR A 18 -22.30 -29.10 -28.12
C THR A 18 -20.99 -28.51 -27.60
N VAL A 19 -20.39 -27.60 -28.37
CA VAL A 19 -19.33 -26.72 -27.90
C VAL A 19 -19.97 -25.62 -27.05
N PHE A 20 -19.92 -25.76 -25.72
CA PHE A 20 -20.17 -24.65 -24.82
C PHE A 20 -18.97 -23.70 -24.87
N VAL A 21 -19.02 -22.70 -25.74
CA VAL A 21 -18.14 -21.52 -25.62
C VAL A 21 -18.68 -20.72 -24.44
N THR A 22 -18.11 -20.91 -23.25
CA THR A 22 -18.30 -19.97 -22.14
C THR A 22 -17.58 -18.69 -22.52
N THR A 23 -18.29 -17.73 -23.09
CA THR A 23 -17.83 -16.34 -23.14
C THR A 23 -17.76 -15.84 -21.70
N ARG A 24 -16.60 -15.97 -21.07
CA ARG A 24 -16.25 -15.12 -19.93
C ARG A 24 -16.16 -13.71 -20.52
N SER A 25 -17.24 -12.94 -20.41
CA SER A 25 -17.16 -11.49 -20.49
C SER A 25 -16.24 -11.06 -19.35
N ILE A 26 -14.95 -10.95 -19.66
CA ILE A 26 -14.06 -10.08 -18.90
C ILE A 26 -14.64 -8.70 -19.14
N ALA A 27 -15.45 -8.22 -18.19
CA ALA A 27 -15.75 -6.81 -18.10
C ALA A 27 -14.40 -6.12 -17.88
N GLN A 28 -13.74 -5.76 -18.98
CA GLN A 28 -12.70 -4.76 -18.96
C GLN A 28 -13.40 -3.50 -18.46
N GLY A 29 -13.30 -3.24 -17.15
CA GLY A 29 -13.70 -1.97 -16.57
C GLY A 29 -13.00 -0.90 -17.39
N THR A 30 -13.79 -0.16 -18.16
CA THR A 30 -13.29 0.95 -18.95
C THR A 30 -12.64 1.92 -17.97
N ASN A 31 -11.42 2.40 -18.30
CA ASN A 31 -10.75 3.50 -17.62
C ASN A 31 -11.55 4.80 -17.84
N ALA A 32 -12.80 4.85 -17.41
CA ALA A 32 -13.58 6.08 -17.35
C ALA A 32 -13.00 6.93 -16.21
N ASN A 33 -12.69 8.18 -16.51
CA ASN A 33 -12.35 9.16 -15.49
C ASN A 33 -13.48 9.16 -14.44
N PRO A 34 -13.16 9.03 -13.15
CA PRO A 34 -14.20 8.95 -12.14
C PRO A 34 -14.98 10.28 -12.09
N PHE A 35 -16.27 10.18 -11.78
CA PHE A 35 -17.06 11.35 -11.45
C PHE A 35 -16.65 11.87 -10.08
N TYR A 36 -16.01 13.03 -10.04
CA TYR A 36 -15.71 13.73 -8.79
C TYR A 36 -17.01 14.31 -8.23
N VAL A 37 -17.31 14.00 -6.97
CA VAL A 37 -18.46 14.62 -6.30
C VAL A 37 -18.21 16.11 -6.07
N ASP A 38 -19.29 16.89 -6.01
CA ASP A 38 -19.20 18.29 -5.58
C ASP A 38 -18.83 18.33 -4.09
N GLN A 39 -17.72 19.01 -3.79
CA GLN A 39 -17.18 19.15 -2.43
C GLN A 39 -17.16 20.60 -1.96
N GLY A 40 -17.96 21.45 -2.61
CA GLY A 40 -18.09 22.87 -2.30
C GLY A 40 -17.18 23.76 -3.15
N LEU A 41 -17.50 25.05 -3.13
CA LEU A 41 -16.86 26.08 -3.96
C LEU A 41 -15.35 26.24 -3.69
N ASP A 42 -14.92 25.94 -2.46
CA ASP A 42 -13.52 26.06 -2.05
C ASP A 42 -12.66 24.85 -2.47
N TRP A 43 -13.28 23.73 -2.88
CA TRP A 43 -12.56 22.55 -3.38
C TRP A 43 -12.18 22.69 -4.86
N THR A 44 -11.32 23.67 -5.12
CA THR A 44 -10.85 24.02 -6.46
C THR A 44 -9.93 22.94 -7.07
N ALA A 45 -9.69 23.02 -8.38
CA ALA A 45 -8.72 22.15 -9.05
C ALA A 45 -7.30 22.25 -8.46
N ALA A 46 -6.89 23.46 -8.03
CA ALA A 46 -5.60 23.67 -7.38
C ALA A 46 -5.55 23.01 -5.98
N ALA A 47 -6.61 23.15 -5.18
CA ALA A 47 -6.72 22.50 -3.88
C ALA A 47 -6.69 20.97 -4.01
N ARG A 48 -7.37 20.42 -5.03
CA ARG A 48 -7.30 18.99 -5.35
C ARG A 48 -5.88 18.56 -5.74
N ALA A 49 -5.21 19.29 -6.63
CA ALA A 49 -3.84 18.95 -7.06
C ALA A 49 -2.85 18.95 -5.87
N ASP A 50 -2.98 19.91 -4.97
CA ASP A 50 -2.21 19.94 -3.72
C ASP A 50 -2.54 18.72 -2.83
N PHE A 51 -3.81 18.38 -2.63
CA PHE A 51 -4.21 17.20 -1.84
C PHE A 51 -3.60 15.88 -2.35
N TYR A 52 -3.49 15.73 -3.67
CA TYR A 52 -2.91 14.53 -4.31
C TYR A 52 -1.37 14.51 -4.35
N SER A 53 -0.70 15.61 -4.00
CA SER A 53 0.77 15.73 -4.01
C SER A 53 1.38 15.99 -2.63
N ARG A 54 0.57 16.47 -1.67
CA ARG A 54 1.01 16.82 -0.33
C ARG A 54 1.48 15.60 0.44
N ASP A 55 2.76 15.64 0.80
CA ASP A 55 3.42 14.64 1.65
C ASP A 55 2.79 14.64 3.05
N GLN A 56 2.49 13.45 3.58
CA GLN A 56 2.02 13.31 4.96
C GLN A 56 3.17 13.32 5.99
N GLY A 57 4.43 13.43 5.54
CA GLY A 57 5.62 13.51 6.38
C GLY A 57 6.29 12.17 6.69
N SER A 58 5.76 11.06 6.17
CA SER A 58 6.36 9.73 6.31
C SER A 58 7.66 9.57 5.50
N ARG A 59 8.55 8.69 5.96
CA ARG A 59 9.85 8.41 5.33
C ARG A 59 10.06 6.88 5.28
N LEU A 60 9.52 6.24 4.24
CA LEU A 60 9.53 4.79 4.12
C LEU A 60 10.91 4.25 3.71
N ILE A 61 11.37 4.59 2.50
CA ILE A 61 12.58 4.04 1.91
C ILE A 61 13.12 5.01 0.85
N ALA A 62 14.44 4.98 0.58
CA ALA A 62 15.01 5.73 -0.53
C ALA A 62 14.38 5.31 -1.87
N LEU A 63 14.12 6.29 -2.74
CA LEU A 63 13.46 6.08 -4.03
C LEU A 63 14.23 5.11 -4.93
N SER A 64 15.56 5.28 -5.01
CA SER A 64 16.43 4.39 -5.80
C SER A 64 16.32 2.93 -5.35
N ARG A 65 16.27 2.71 -4.04
CA ARG A 65 16.09 1.38 -3.44
C ARG A 65 14.73 0.81 -3.79
N MET A 66 13.64 1.57 -3.59
CA MET A 66 12.29 1.10 -3.92
C MET A 66 12.13 0.76 -5.41
N GLN A 67 12.74 1.54 -6.30
CA GLN A 67 12.72 1.31 -7.74
C GLN A 67 13.50 0.06 -8.15
N ALA A 68 14.56 -0.28 -7.41
CA ALA A 68 15.36 -1.49 -7.64
C ALA A 68 14.72 -2.77 -7.09
N LEU A 69 13.71 -2.65 -6.21
CA LEU A 69 13.00 -3.81 -5.66
C LEU A 69 12.14 -4.50 -6.72
N LYS A 70 11.95 -5.80 -6.52
CA LYS A 70 11.06 -6.65 -7.31
C LYS A 70 9.98 -7.26 -6.43
N GLN A 71 8.85 -7.59 -7.04
CA GLN A 71 7.85 -8.46 -6.47
C GLN A 71 8.29 -9.93 -6.63
N ARG A 72 7.65 -10.85 -5.93
CA ARG A 72 7.96 -12.30 -6.00
C ARG A 72 7.81 -12.91 -7.39
N ASN A 73 6.97 -12.34 -8.23
CA ASN A 73 6.80 -12.75 -9.63
C ASN A 73 7.93 -12.21 -10.54
N GLY A 74 8.94 -11.54 -10.00
CA GLY A 74 10.06 -10.95 -10.72
C GLY A 74 9.80 -9.58 -11.35
N GLN A 75 8.56 -9.08 -11.34
CA GLN A 75 8.22 -7.76 -11.86
C GLN A 75 8.76 -6.65 -10.94
N PRO A 76 9.04 -5.44 -11.46
CA PRO A 76 9.38 -4.29 -10.63
C PRO A 76 8.36 -4.07 -9.50
N PHE A 77 8.81 -3.67 -8.31
CA PHE A 77 7.93 -3.50 -7.13
C PHE A 77 6.75 -2.56 -7.39
N LEU A 78 6.97 -1.55 -8.23
CA LEU A 78 6.01 -0.52 -8.63
C LEU A 78 5.31 -0.79 -9.97
N ALA A 79 5.44 -1.98 -10.56
CA ALA A 79 4.94 -2.27 -11.92
C ALA A 79 3.42 -2.10 -12.07
N ASP A 80 2.67 -2.46 -11.05
CA ASP A 80 1.21 -2.29 -10.96
C ASP A 80 0.81 -0.92 -10.38
N GLY A 81 1.81 -0.09 -10.08
CA GLY A 81 1.63 1.17 -9.41
C GLY A 81 0.86 1.07 -8.09
N LEU A 82 1.03 -0.04 -7.37
CA LEU A 82 0.37 -0.36 -6.11
C LEU A 82 -1.15 -0.62 -6.22
N SER A 83 -1.68 -0.90 -7.41
CA SER A 83 -3.10 -1.26 -7.56
C SER A 83 -3.50 -2.53 -6.79
N ARG A 84 -2.56 -3.47 -6.59
CA ARG A 84 -2.78 -4.67 -5.76
C ARG A 84 -3.15 -4.40 -4.30
N LEU A 85 -2.88 -3.18 -3.83
CA LEU A 85 -3.19 -2.76 -2.46
C LEU A 85 -4.60 -2.18 -2.31
N SER A 86 -5.41 -2.24 -3.36
CA SER A 86 -6.82 -1.83 -3.37
C SER A 86 -7.69 -2.98 -3.87
N THR A 87 -8.95 -3.03 -3.43
CA THR A 87 -9.91 -4.00 -3.94
C THR A 87 -10.32 -3.67 -5.38
N GLU A 88 -10.60 -4.69 -6.18
CA GLU A 88 -10.76 -4.60 -7.65
C GLU A 88 -11.90 -3.69 -8.16
N SER A 89 -12.82 -3.24 -7.30
CA SER A 89 -13.79 -2.16 -7.62
C SER A 89 -13.20 -0.75 -7.59
N CYS A 90 -11.91 -0.59 -7.26
CA CYS A 90 -11.18 0.67 -7.20
C CYS A 90 -10.03 0.77 -8.22
N ASN A 91 -10.00 -0.13 -9.20
CA ASN A 91 -9.04 -0.08 -10.29
C ASN A 91 -9.49 0.91 -11.36
N SER A 92 -9.34 2.21 -11.10
CA SER A 92 -9.17 3.18 -12.18
C SER A 92 -8.15 4.25 -11.78
N GLY A 93 -6.97 4.10 -12.38
CA GLY A 93 -5.99 5.14 -12.66
C GLY A 93 -5.73 6.18 -11.57
N GLN A 94 -4.74 5.93 -10.72
CA GLN A 94 -3.47 6.68 -10.74
C GLN A 94 -2.58 6.26 -9.56
N PRO A 95 -1.65 5.33 -9.80
CA PRO A 95 -0.54 5.00 -8.90
C PRO A 95 0.26 6.18 -8.35
N SER A 96 0.41 7.22 -9.17
CA SER A 96 1.33 8.33 -8.98
C SER A 96 1.03 9.18 -7.75
N HIS A 97 -0.21 9.22 -7.30
CA HIS A 97 -0.60 10.14 -6.22
C HIS A 97 -0.55 9.50 -4.84
N ARG A 98 -0.30 8.19 -4.71
CA ARG A 98 -0.23 7.53 -3.40
C ARG A 98 1.10 7.78 -2.70
N LEU A 99 2.17 7.95 -3.47
CA LEU A 99 3.52 8.11 -2.95
C LEU A 99 3.97 9.56 -3.08
N SER A 100 4.56 10.09 -2.01
CA SER A 100 5.28 11.36 -2.03
C SER A 100 6.77 11.12 -2.28
N ARG A 101 7.47 12.14 -2.76
CA ARG A 101 8.94 12.15 -2.88
C ARG A 101 9.43 13.43 -2.21
N SER A 102 10.44 13.29 -1.37
CA SER A 102 10.99 14.40 -0.61
C SER A 102 12.52 14.33 -0.58
N GLY A 103 13.16 15.49 -0.40
CA GLY A 103 14.62 15.61 -0.39
C GLY A 103 15.25 15.91 -1.77
N PRO A 104 16.58 16.07 -1.81
CA PRO A 104 17.34 16.36 -3.03
C PRO A 104 17.17 15.25 -4.09
N GLN A 105 17.35 15.59 -5.36
CA GLN A 105 17.06 14.70 -6.50
C GLN A 105 17.79 13.35 -6.45
N ASP A 106 19.02 13.30 -5.94
CA ASP A 106 19.80 12.05 -5.82
C ASP A 106 19.59 11.31 -4.49
N CYS A 107 18.90 11.92 -3.52
CA CYS A 107 18.64 11.38 -2.19
C CYS A 107 17.14 11.36 -1.85
N GLN A 108 16.28 11.21 -2.86
CA GLN A 108 14.85 11.25 -2.65
C GLN A 108 14.38 10.10 -1.76
N VAL A 109 13.55 10.43 -0.77
CA VAL A 109 12.88 9.45 0.09
C VAL A 109 11.41 9.36 -0.31
N VAL A 110 10.93 8.13 -0.43
CA VAL A 110 9.52 7.82 -0.67
C VAL A 110 8.75 7.94 0.63
N GLY A 111 7.68 8.70 0.60
CA GLY A 111 6.64 8.73 1.63
C GLY A 111 5.27 8.43 1.02
N MET A 112 4.22 8.72 1.77
CA MET A 112 2.85 8.67 1.31
C MET A 112 2.28 10.08 1.20
N THR A 113 1.28 10.27 0.33
CA THR A 113 0.49 11.51 0.34
C THR A 113 -0.74 11.38 1.23
N CYS A 114 -1.37 12.49 1.58
CA CYS A 114 -2.68 12.47 2.25
C CYS A 114 -3.74 11.69 1.45
N SER A 115 -3.74 11.85 0.12
CA SER A 115 -4.68 11.17 -0.78
C SER A 115 -4.53 9.64 -0.83
N ALA A 116 -3.40 9.11 -0.37
CA ALA A 116 -3.19 7.66 -0.37
C ALA A 116 -4.21 6.92 0.51
N CYS A 117 -4.57 7.52 1.65
CA CYS A 117 -5.48 6.95 2.65
C CYS A 117 -6.85 7.65 2.68
N HIS A 118 -6.92 8.91 2.25
CA HIS A 118 -8.13 9.73 2.35
C HIS A 118 -8.83 9.96 1.01
N THR A 119 -8.78 8.99 0.11
CA THR A 119 -9.48 9.06 -1.17
C THR A 119 -10.35 7.83 -1.36
N LEU A 120 -11.67 8.06 -1.37
CA LEU A 120 -12.66 7.01 -1.58
C LEU A 120 -13.05 6.92 -3.06
N GLN A 121 -13.09 5.71 -3.59
CA GLN A 121 -13.72 5.42 -4.88
C GLN A 121 -14.79 4.34 -4.69
N ILE A 122 -15.98 4.58 -5.24
CA ILE A 122 -17.11 3.64 -5.21
C ILE A 122 -17.74 3.55 -6.58
N GLU A 123 -18.32 2.39 -6.90
CA GLU A 123 -19.14 2.22 -8.09
C GLU A 123 -20.61 2.11 -7.69
N VAL A 124 -21.46 2.91 -8.33
CA VAL A 124 -22.91 2.89 -8.14
C VAL A 124 -23.57 2.84 -9.51
N ASN A 125 -24.33 1.78 -9.79
CA ASN A 125 -25.03 1.58 -11.06
C ASN A 125 -24.12 1.71 -12.30
N GLY A 126 -22.92 1.12 -12.27
CA GLY A 126 -21.96 1.18 -13.37
C GLY A 126 -21.20 2.51 -13.50
N LYS A 127 -21.42 3.46 -12.59
CA LYS A 127 -20.72 4.75 -12.57
C LYS A 127 -19.74 4.81 -11.40
N VAL A 128 -18.49 5.16 -11.71
CA VAL A 128 -17.43 5.34 -10.72
C VAL A 128 -17.48 6.75 -10.15
N TYR A 129 -17.57 6.85 -8.82
CA TYR A 129 -17.56 8.09 -8.05
C TYR A 129 -16.27 8.18 -7.25
N ARG A 130 -15.65 9.37 -7.23
CA ARG A 130 -14.46 9.68 -6.44
C ARG A 130 -14.78 10.77 -5.44
N VAL A 131 -14.41 10.52 -4.18
CA VAL A 131 -14.62 11.44 -3.06
C VAL A 131 -13.29 11.70 -2.36
N ASP A 132 -12.78 12.91 -2.52
CA ASP A 132 -11.57 13.36 -1.84
C ASP A 132 -11.87 13.62 -0.36
N GLY A 133 -10.96 13.26 0.54
CA GLY A 133 -11.21 13.30 1.99
C GLY A 133 -12.09 12.16 2.52
N GLY A 134 -12.57 11.26 1.66
CA GLY A 134 -13.31 10.06 2.07
C GLY A 134 -12.40 8.93 2.59
N PRO A 135 -12.95 7.93 3.31
CA PRO A 135 -12.16 6.80 3.80
C PRO A 135 -11.68 5.91 2.65
N GLY A 136 -10.38 5.87 2.39
CA GLY A 136 -9.83 5.12 1.26
C GLY A 136 -9.92 3.60 1.41
N PHE A 137 -10.05 2.91 0.27
CA PHE A 137 -10.03 1.45 0.17
C PHE A 137 -8.62 0.94 -0.16
N VAL A 138 -7.68 1.25 0.75
CA VAL A 138 -6.27 0.85 0.65
C VAL A 138 -5.90 -0.11 1.77
N ASP A 139 -5.06 -1.10 1.47
CA ASP A 139 -4.37 -1.96 2.42
C ASP A 139 -2.92 -1.48 2.58
N PHE A 140 -2.72 -0.47 3.43
CA PHE A 140 -1.39 0.08 3.69
C PHE A 140 -0.50 -0.93 4.42
N TYR A 141 -1.06 -1.77 5.28
CA TYR A 141 -0.27 -2.78 5.99
C TYR A 141 0.29 -3.84 5.04
N ALA A 142 -0.44 -4.19 3.98
CA ALA A 142 0.08 -5.02 2.90
C ALA A 142 1.25 -4.36 2.16
N LEU A 143 1.26 -3.03 1.93
CA LEU A 143 2.43 -2.33 1.38
C LEU A 143 3.67 -2.57 2.24
N LEU A 144 3.53 -2.32 3.56
CA LEU A 144 4.64 -2.45 4.49
C LEU A 144 5.15 -3.89 4.56
N ARG A 145 4.25 -4.87 4.57
CA ARG A 145 4.61 -6.29 4.54
C ARG A 145 5.28 -6.71 3.23
N ASP A 146 4.81 -6.21 2.10
CA ASP A 146 5.42 -6.49 0.80
C ASP A 146 6.82 -5.86 0.71
N LEU A 147 6.99 -4.66 1.28
CA LEU A 147 8.28 -3.98 1.35
C LEU A 147 9.27 -4.75 2.24
N ASP A 148 8.84 -5.19 3.44
CA ASP A 148 9.64 -6.02 4.35
C ASP A 148 10.15 -7.26 3.62
N LYS A 149 9.25 -8.00 2.97
CA LYS A 149 9.61 -9.20 2.23
C LYS A 149 10.56 -8.91 1.07
N ALA A 150 10.27 -7.90 0.25
CA ALA A 150 11.08 -7.59 -0.92
C ALA A 150 12.51 -7.20 -0.54
N VAL A 151 12.69 -6.43 0.55
CA VAL A 151 14.03 -6.08 1.03
C VAL A 151 14.72 -7.28 1.68
N GLY A 152 14.00 -8.08 2.46
CA GLY A 152 14.51 -9.33 3.03
C GLY A 152 15.01 -10.30 1.96
N GLU A 153 14.26 -10.47 0.87
CA GLU A 153 14.64 -11.29 -0.28
C GLU A 153 15.90 -10.74 -0.98
N VAL A 154 16.05 -9.41 -1.09
CA VAL A 154 17.25 -8.79 -1.66
C VAL A 154 18.50 -9.07 -0.83
N ILE A 155 18.44 -8.92 0.49
CA ILE A 155 19.64 -9.05 1.35
C ILE A 155 19.98 -10.49 1.72
N ALA A 156 19.11 -11.46 1.41
CA ALA A 156 19.24 -12.86 1.80
C ALA A 156 20.49 -13.56 1.23
N SER A 157 21.01 -13.11 0.10
CA SER A 157 22.18 -13.71 -0.56
C SER A 157 22.95 -12.70 -1.40
N ASP A 158 24.21 -13.00 -1.74
CA ASP A 158 24.98 -12.17 -2.67
C ASP A 158 24.37 -12.17 -4.07
N SER A 159 23.83 -13.31 -4.51
CA SER A 159 23.17 -13.45 -5.81
C SER A 159 21.91 -12.59 -5.94
N SER A 160 21.15 -12.40 -4.86
CA SER A 160 19.97 -11.53 -4.84
C SER A 160 20.36 -10.06 -4.69
N PHE A 161 21.43 -9.78 -3.94
CA PHE A 161 21.88 -8.42 -3.68
C PHE A 161 22.58 -7.78 -4.89
N ALA A 162 23.38 -8.53 -5.64
CA ALA A 162 24.15 -8.02 -6.78
C ALA A 162 23.31 -7.25 -7.82
N PRO A 163 22.19 -7.78 -8.37
CA PRO A 163 21.37 -7.04 -9.32
C PRO A 163 20.67 -5.83 -8.70
N PHE A 164 20.33 -5.90 -7.40
CA PHE A 164 19.78 -4.74 -6.68
C PHE A 164 20.82 -3.64 -6.54
N ALA A 165 22.05 -3.98 -6.15
CA ALA A 165 23.14 -3.02 -6.00
C ALA A 165 23.49 -2.36 -7.33
N ALA A 166 23.59 -3.14 -8.41
CA ALA A 166 23.82 -2.63 -9.76
C ALA A 166 22.74 -1.60 -10.17
N ALA A 167 21.47 -1.88 -9.85
CA ALA A 167 20.35 -0.98 -10.15
C ALA A 167 20.38 0.30 -9.30
N VAL A 168 20.66 0.18 -7.99
CA VAL A 168 20.72 1.35 -7.08
C VAL A 168 21.90 2.25 -7.40
N LEU A 169 23.08 1.67 -7.65
CA LEU A 169 24.32 2.37 -7.97
C LEU A 169 24.41 2.80 -9.45
N ARG A 170 23.41 2.42 -10.27
CA ARG A 170 23.34 2.74 -11.71
C ARG A 170 24.60 2.31 -12.47
N SER A 171 25.19 1.18 -12.09
CA SER A 171 26.38 0.60 -12.71
C SER A 171 26.20 -0.90 -12.90
N ALA A 172 26.54 -1.42 -14.08
CA ALA A 172 26.52 -2.87 -14.34
C ALA A 172 27.60 -3.62 -13.56
N VAL A 173 28.69 -2.93 -13.22
CA VAL A 173 29.82 -3.45 -12.43
C VAL A 173 30.19 -2.40 -11.38
N PRO A 174 29.42 -2.29 -10.29
CA PRO A 174 29.69 -1.32 -9.23
C PRO A 174 30.98 -1.66 -8.47
N ASP A 175 31.63 -0.64 -7.90
CA ASP A 175 32.81 -0.84 -7.05
C ASP A 175 32.48 -1.68 -5.82
N ALA A 176 33.40 -2.56 -5.41
CA ALA A 176 33.18 -3.46 -4.28
C ALA A 176 32.94 -2.72 -2.96
N ILE A 177 33.58 -1.56 -2.77
CA ILE A 177 33.42 -0.70 -1.59
C ILE A 177 32.03 -0.10 -1.57
N ASP A 178 31.53 0.40 -2.70
CA ASP A 178 30.19 0.97 -2.82
C ASP A 178 29.09 -0.09 -2.58
N VAL A 179 29.31 -1.31 -3.08
CA VAL A 179 28.41 -2.44 -2.83
C VAL A 179 28.39 -2.81 -1.36
N ALA A 180 29.54 -2.84 -0.70
CA ALA A 180 29.66 -3.15 0.72
C ALA A 180 28.98 -2.09 1.59
N ASP A 181 29.20 -0.80 1.30
CA ASP A 181 28.56 0.31 1.99
C ASP A 181 27.03 0.29 1.80
N LEU A 182 26.56 0.12 0.55
CA LEU A 182 25.14 -0.03 0.29
C LEU A 182 24.53 -1.20 1.07
N ARG A 183 25.25 -2.32 1.19
CA ARG A 183 24.77 -3.49 1.94
C ARG A 183 24.63 -3.20 3.43
N LEU A 184 25.59 -2.48 4.02
CA LEU A 184 25.48 -2.02 5.40
C LEU A 184 24.26 -1.12 5.59
N GLN A 185 24.07 -0.15 4.71
CA GLN A 185 22.95 0.80 4.80
C GLN A 185 21.58 0.13 4.64
N VAL A 186 21.45 -0.79 3.68
CA VAL A 186 20.20 -1.53 3.44
C VAL A 186 19.95 -2.52 4.58
N GLY A 187 20.99 -3.19 5.07
CA GLY A 187 20.90 -4.10 6.22
C GLY A 187 20.46 -3.38 7.49
N GLY A 188 21.03 -2.20 7.78
CA GLY A 188 20.63 -1.38 8.93
C GLY A 188 19.19 -0.88 8.83
N TRP A 189 18.76 -0.42 7.65
CA TRP A 189 17.36 -0.06 7.41
C TRP A 189 16.43 -1.28 7.59
N TYR A 190 16.81 -2.43 7.02
CA TYR A 190 16.00 -3.65 7.05
C TYR A 190 15.86 -4.20 8.47
N LEU A 191 16.93 -4.24 9.26
CA LEU A 191 16.88 -4.68 10.65
C LEU A 191 15.80 -3.93 11.43
N ARG A 192 15.78 -2.60 11.32
CA ARG A 192 14.83 -1.73 12.02
C ARG A 192 13.40 -1.91 11.51
N PHE A 193 13.24 -1.94 10.18
CA PHE A 193 11.93 -2.11 9.54
C PHE A 193 11.34 -3.49 9.83
N HIS A 194 12.14 -4.54 9.70
CA HIS A 194 11.75 -5.92 9.97
C HIS A 194 11.38 -6.14 11.42
N THR A 195 12.17 -5.61 12.37
CA THR A 195 11.87 -5.70 13.80
C THR A 195 10.50 -5.10 14.12
N LEU A 196 10.18 -3.93 13.55
CA LEU A 196 8.85 -3.32 13.68
C LEU A 196 7.76 -4.17 13.05
N MET A 197 7.94 -4.60 11.80
CA MET A 197 6.91 -5.36 11.08
C MET A 197 6.66 -6.75 11.68
N HIS A 198 7.70 -7.37 12.24
CA HIS A 198 7.63 -8.64 12.95
C HIS A 198 6.93 -8.49 14.31
N GLY A 199 7.34 -7.52 15.14
CA GLY A 199 6.77 -7.32 16.47
C GLY A 199 5.35 -6.76 16.44
N ALA A 200 5.05 -5.84 15.53
CA ALA A 200 3.72 -5.23 15.38
C ALA A 200 2.71 -6.12 14.65
N ARG A 201 3.11 -7.34 14.27
CA ARG A 201 2.30 -8.26 13.49
C ARG A 201 0.99 -8.61 14.18
N ALA A 202 -0.13 -8.10 13.66
CA ALA A 202 -1.46 -8.55 14.05
C ALA A 202 -1.99 -9.64 13.10
N ALA A 203 -3.06 -10.31 13.53
CA ALA A 203 -3.78 -11.25 12.67
C ALA A 203 -4.26 -10.55 11.39
N ARG A 204 -4.11 -11.21 10.23
CA ARG A 204 -4.52 -10.69 8.91
C ARG A 204 -6.02 -10.36 8.83
N GLU A 205 -6.82 -10.94 9.70
CA GLU A 205 -8.27 -10.66 9.78
C GLU A 205 -8.57 -9.31 10.43
N ARG A 206 -7.60 -8.75 11.18
CA ARG A 206 -7.71 -7.44 11.84
C ARG A 206 -7.15 -6.32 10.95
N LEU A 207 -5.99 -6.54 10.34
CA LEU A 207 -5.33 -5.60 9.44
C LEU A 207 -5.64 -5.93 7.98
N GLY A 208 -6.29 -5.02 7.26
CA GLY A 208 -6.68 -5.23 5.87
C GLY A 208 -7.23 -3.97 5.23
N VAL A 209 -7.83 -4.12 4.04
CA VAL A 209 -8.34 -3.01 3.24
C VAL A 209 -9.22 -2.06 4.08
N CYS A 210 -9.01 -0.75 3.92
CA CYS A 210 -9.67 0.34 4.63
C CYS A 210 -9.27 0.57 6.09
N ARG A 211 -8.45 -0.29 6.70
CA ARG A 211 -8.13 -0.19 8.13
C ARG A 211 -6.64 -0.17 8.39
N LEU A 212 -6.25 0.61 9.39
CA LEU A 212 -4.88 0.69 9.86
C LEU A 212 -4.88 1.00 11.36
N ASP A 213 -4.04 0.31 12.12
CA ASP A 213 -3.70 0.74 13.47
C ASP A 213 -2.52 1.71 13.40
N ALA A 214 -2.78 2.92 12.89
CA ALA A 214 -1.75 3.93 12.66
C ALA A 214 -1.14 4.38 14.00
N VAL A 215 -1.96 4.47 15.03
CA VAL A 215 -1.54 4.91 16.37
C VAL A 215 -0.61 3.86 16.99
N GLY A 216 -0.99 2.58 17.00
CA GLY A 216 -0.15 1.50 17.49
C GLY A 216 1.18 1.40 16.73
N MET A 217 1.15 1.51 15.40
CA MET A 217 2.36 1.52 14.56
C MET A 217 3.29 2.70 14.89
N ILE A 218 2.75 3.91 15.07
CA ILE A 218 3.52 5.10 15.44
C ILE A 218 4.16 4.92 16.82
N PHE A 219 3.38 4.48 17.82
CA PHE A 219 3.88 4.28 19.18
C PHE A 219 4.99 3.22 19.20
N ASN A 220 4.80 2.09 18.52
CA ASN A 220 5.80 1.04 18.41
C ASN A 220 7.12 1.52 17.79
N ARG A 221 7.06 2.38 16.75
CA ARG A 221 8.26 2.94 16.15
C ARG A 221 9.02 3.81 17.14
N VAL A 222 8.33 4.77 17.76
CA VAL A 222 8.94 5.72 18.69
C VAL A 222 9.48 5.04 19.95
N SER A 223 8.75 4.06 20.51
CA SER A 223 9.18 3.37 21.72
C SER A 223 10.18 2.24 21.46
N GLY A 224 10.21 1.69 20.24
CA GLY A 224 10.95 0.47 19.92
C GLY A 224 12.20 0.66 19.08
N LEU A 225 12.33 1.73 18.29
CA LEU A 225 13.43 1.84 17.32
C LEU A 225 14.45 2.95 17.60
N ASP A 226 14.13 3.96 18.40
CA ASP A 226 14.96 5.18 18.47
C ASP A 226 15.47 5.54 19.88
N ILE A 227 15.16 4.75 20.90
CA ILE A 227 15.42 5.09 22.32
C ILE A 227 16.21 4.01 23.09
N GLY A 228 16.68 2.98 22.39
CA GLY A 228 17.49 1.92 22.98
C GLY A 228 18.96 2.28 23.17
N PRO A 229 19.73 1.43 23.86
CA PRO A 229 21.17 1.58 23.94
C PRO A 229 21.85 1.30 22.58
N PRO A 230 23.09 1.79 22.38
CA PRO A 230 23.89 1.40 21.21
C PRO A 230 24.13 -0.13 21.18
N PRO A 231 24.40 -0.72 19.99
CA PRO A 231 24.73 -0.03 18.73
C PRO A 231 23.54 0.28 17.81
N ASP A 232 22.39 -0.37 17.99
CA ASP A 232 21.24 -0.24 17.08
C ASP A 232 20.16 0.75 17.56
N PHE A 233 20.25 1.19 18.82
CA PHE A 233 19.32 2.10 19.48
C PHE A 233 17.88 1.57 19.53
N MET A 234 17.70 0.25 19.50
CA MET A 234 16.38 -0.39 19.54
C MET A 234 16.05 -0.97 20.93
N ILE A 235 14.75 -1.03 21.24
CA ILE A 235 14.19 -1.80 22.36
C ILE A 235 13.05 -2.65 21.77
N PRO A 236 13.36 -3.79 21.12
CA PRO A 236 12.36 -4.61 20.44
C PRO A 236 11.19 -5.03 21.34
N GLU A 237 11.42 -5.18 22.64
CA GLU A 237 10.42 -5.57 23.63
C GLU A 237 9.31 -4.53 23.81
N ASN A 238 9.58 -3.27 23.47
CA ASN A 238 8.59 -2.19 23.48
C ASN A 238 7.62 -2.26 22.30
N ILE A 239 7.94 -3.04 21.26
CA ILE A 239 7.09 -3.22 20.09
C ILE A 239 6.00 -4.23 20.43
N LYS A 240 4.75 -3.79 20.43
CA LYS A 240 3.57 -4.61 20.71
C LYS A 240 2.75 -4.84 19.44
N THR A 241 1.90 -5.85 19.46
CA THR A 241 0.96 -6.11 18.36
C THR A 241 0.11 -4.87 18.06
N ALA A 242 0.00 -4.47 16.79
CA ALA A 242 -0.86 -3.37 16.35
C ALA A 242 -2.27 -3.91 16.03
N ASP A 243 -3.05 -4.23 17.05
CA ASP A 243 -4.31 -4.96 16.96
C ASP A 243 -5.58 -4.14 17.17
N ALA A 244 -5.47 -2.80 17.15
CA ALA A 244 -6.60 -1.86 17.21
C ALA A 244 -6.86 -1.11 15.88
N PRO A 245 -7.01 -1.80 14.73
CA PRO A 245 -7.14 -1.14 13.45
C PRO A 245 -8.51 -0.50 13.27
N VAL A 246 -8.48 0.77 12.88
CA VAL A 246 -9.66 1.59 12.65
C VAL A 246 -9.72 2.02 11.19
N ARG A 247 -10.91 2.42 10.72
CA ARG A 247 -11.08 2.94 9.36
C ARG A 247 -10.32 4.26 9.21
N TYR A 248 -9.87 4.63 8.01
CA TYR A 248 -9.40 6.00 7.80
C TYR A 248 -10.54 7.00 8.10
N PRO A 249 -10.34 8.04 8.93
CA PRO A 249 -11.40 9.01 9.21
C PRO A 249 -11.71 9.84 7.96
N PHE A 250 -12.96 10.25 7.80
CA PHE A 250 -13.35 11.22 6.79
C PHE A 250 -12.87 12.63 7.19
N LEU A 251 -12.38 13.41 6.22
CA LEU A 251 -11.77 14.72 6.48
C LEU A 251 -12.78 15.86 6.50
N TRP A 252 -13.93 15.72 5.82
CA TRP A 252 -14.88 16.82 5.60
C TRP A 252 -15.52 17.41 6.88
N ASN A 253 -15.46 16.71 8.02
CA ASN A 253 -15.89 17.25 9.31
C ASN A 253 -14.73 17.55 10.26
N ALA A 254 -13.49 17.21 9.90
CA ALA A 254 -12.34 17.40 10.77
C ALA A 254 -12.18 18.85 11.26
N PRO A 255 -12.40 19.92 10.44
CA PRO A 255 -12.29 21.30 10.91
C PRO A 255 -13.33 21.69 11.97
N ARG A 256 -14.44 20.96 12.08
CA ARG A 256 -15.56 21.27 12.99
C ARG A 256 -15.56 20.45 14.28
N GLN A 257 -14.67 19.47 14.40
CA GLN A 257 -14.58 18.60 15.57
C GLN A 257 -13.67 19.22 16.63
N ASP A 258 -14.03 19.17 17.91
CA ASP A 258 -13.15 19.62 19.02
C ASP A 258 -11.94 18.70 19.22
N LYS A 259 -12.06 17.43 18.81
CA LYS A 259 -11.00 16.42 18.85
C LYS A 259 -11.01 15.58 17.59
N THR A 260 -9.83 15.14 17.12
CA THR A 260 -9.68 14.25 15.97
C THR A 260 -9.06 12.92 16.37
N GLN A 261 -8.90 12.04 15.37
CA GLN A 261 -8.60 10.62 15.51
C GLN A 261 -9.73 9.85 16.19
N TRP A 262 -9.86 8.56 15.88
CA TRP A 262 -10.97 7.76 16.40
C TRP A 262 -11.08 7.73 17.93
N PRO A 263 -9.98 7.64 18.70
CA PRO A 263 -10.08 7.66 20.15
C PRO A 263 -10.28 9.08 20.73
N GLY A 264 -10.29 10.12 19.89
CA GLY A 264 -10.55 11.49 20.34
C GLY A 264 -9.51 12.03 21.33
N PHE A 265 -8.23 11.68 21.19
CA PHE A 265 -7.18 12.19 22.08
C PHE A 265 -6.51 13.47 21.54
N ALA A 266 -6.62 13.74 20.24
CA ALA A 266 -5.99 14.87 19.58
C ALA A 266 -6.88 16.13 19.63
N LYS A 267 -6.56 17.12 20.46
CA LYS A 267 -7.29 18.42 20.53
C LYS A 267 -7.25 19.20 19.20
N ASN A 268 -8.36 19.85 18.83
CA ASN A 268 -8.52 20.65 17.61
C ASN A 268 -8.80 22.13 17.91
N GLY A 269 -8.99 22.92 16.85
CA GLY A 269 -9.55 24.26 16.93
C GLY A 269 -8.54 25.39 16.82
N SER A 270 -7.25 25.08 16.60
CA SER A 270 -6.23 26.06 16.24
C SER A 270 -5.15 25.46 15.34
N GLY A 271 -4.45 26.32 14.58
CA GLY A 271 -3.33 25.88 13.73
C GLY A 271 -2.21 25.20 14.52
N ILE A 272 -1.94 25.68 15.74
CA ILE A 272 -0.91 25.13 16.63
C ILE A 272 -1.25 23.70 17.07
N VAL A 273 -2.49 23.45 17.52
CA VAL A 273 -2.89 22.08 17.90
C VAL A 273 -3.04 21.18 16.68
N GLY A 274 -3.36 21.75 15.51
CA GLY A 274 -3.30 21.06 14.22
C GLY A 274 -1.90 20.53 13.89
N LEU A 275 -0.87 21.36 14.03
CA LEU A 275 0.52 20.98 13.80
C LEU A 275 1.04 19.95 14.83
N ALA A 276 0.68 20.11 16.10
CA ALA A 276 1.11 19.19 17.17
C ALA A 276 0.68 17.73 16.94
N ARG A 277 -0.44 17.51 16.24
CA ARG A 277 -0.93 16.17 15.88
C ARG A 277 -0.04 15.45 14.88
N ASN A 278 0.60 16.21 14.00
CA ASN A 278 1.44 15.65 12.94
C ASN A 278 2.80 15.21 13.49
N VAL A 279 3.18 15.62 14.71
CA VAL A 279 4.44 15.22 15.35
C VAL A 279 4.53 13.69 15.45
N GLY A 280 3.47 13.02 15.90
CA GLY A 280 3.45 11.55 15.96
C GLY A 280 3.56 10.89 14.58
N GLN A 281 2.92 11.47 13.56
CA GLN A 281 3.00 10.95 12.18
C GLN A 281 4.39 11.13 11.56
N VAL A 282 5.10 12.21 11.90
CA VAL A 282 6.47 12.46 11.42
C VAL A 282 7.47 11.59 12.17
N LEU A 283 7.34 11.47 13.49
CA LEU A 283 8.27 10.67 14.31
C LEU A 283 8.06 9.16 14.11
N GLY A 284 6.82 8.72 13.92
CA GLY A 284 6.47 7.31 13.77
C GLY A 284 6.29 6.84 12.33
N GLY A 285 6.45 7.72 11.34
CA GLY A 285 6.26 7.44 9.91
C GLY A 285 7.53 7.10 9.15
#